data_AF-A0A2H0RL65-F1
#
_entry.id   AF-A0A2H0RL65-F1
#
_cell.length_a   1.000
_cell.length_b   1.000
_cell.length_c   1.000
_cell.angle_alpha   90.00
_cell.angle_beta   90.00
_cell.angle_gamma   90.00
#
_symmetry.space_group_name_H-M   'P 1'
#
loop_
_entity.id
_entity.type
_entity.pdbx_description
1 polymer ?
#
loop_
_entity_poly.entity_id
_entity_poly.type
_entity_poly.pdbx_seq_one_letter_code
_entity_poly.pdbx_strand_id
1 'polypeptide(L)'
;MSLHKLSLYLGLPVFALVAVMSFGVQSAAAVPATYYFVGTGDTFSTAGSWHSADKACDDLGDGSVPGVEDTVIFKTCATSVTIPGATALTTLTLDTGYTGTVTAGAALDLSADLNIASGATFDLNGVSMTIGGDFTNAGGTFTHNNGTVTLDGTTQAVAGGTFYNLTKSVSSADTLSFKQGGTNTITNALTLTGASGALLTVNSQVSGTATTLDASSATKTVSFLSVKDVTSSGGTINCTTGCINIGNNAGWIFNASDTGTTGPTSVSTASVSYPGAGAHLMGGSVVTISYSAGAQDLDSILLSISIDGGKSFTVIESGLENTGSYEWTVPNTDALRTIVRVSGIDANGYELISNDSPVFVLEATTAVVEEPVDQPVDETPSSFDGVDMVKTDGQSVRLVAGGLFRGQTLSGVYMVNADGTRSVFPTEKVFASYGYSFDDVVTVNDDQLSALALGARVTMASGELVKIQSDNRVFQVGEGGVLHHVASEAAALSAFGANWASLITDINVVFWGDYTVGSDL
;
A
#
# COMPACT_ATOMS: atom_id res chain seq x y z
N MET A 1 62.48 47.43 -84.73
CA MET A 1 61.13 47.51 -85.32
C MET A 1 60.14 47.30 -84.19
N SER A 2 59.30 48.29 -83.92
CA SER A 2 58.67 48.56 -82.61
C SER A 2 57.14 48.58 -82.72
N LEU A 3 56.49 48.44 -81.55
CA LEU A 3 55.07 48.58 -81.21
C LEU A 3 54.13 47.48 -81.75
N HIS A 4 53.05 47.04 -81.09
CA HIS A 4 52.18 47.66 -80.08
C HIS A 4 51.68 46.60 -79.06
N LYS A 5 51.62 46.99 -77.78
CA LYS A 5 50.81 46.35 -76.73
C LYS A 5 49.56 47.21 -76.52
N LEU A 6 48.37 46.60 -76.54
CA LEU A 6 47.08 47.16 -76.11
C LEU A 6 46.20 45.96 -75.68
N SER A 7 46.05 45.66 -74.39
CA SER A 7 45.09 46.20 -73.41
C SER A 7 43.64 45.72 -73.61
N LEU A 8 43.18 44.83 -72.73
CA LEU A 8 41.78 44.80 -72.25
C LEU A 8 41.73 44.25 -70.82
N TYR A 9 41.10 45.05 -69.96
CA TYR A 9 40.82 44.90 -68.54
C TYR A 9 39.44 44.25 -68.35
N LEU A 10 39.27 43.29 -67.44
CA LEU A 10 38.02 43.05 -66.66
C LEU A 10 38.33 42.07 -65.50
N GLY A 11 38.02 42.50 -64.27
CA GLY A 11 38.39 41.83 -63.02
C GLY A 11 37.48 40.66 -62.64
N LEU A 12 38.04 39.70 -61.88
CA LEU A 12 37.31 38.60 -61.24
C LEU A 12 36.67 39.06 -59.92
N PRO A 13 35.42 38.67 -59.59
CA PRO A 13 34.82 38.93 -58.30
C PRO A 13 35.18 37.86 -57.25
N VAL A 14 35.24 38.31 -56.00
CA VAL A 14 35.45 37.56 -54.76
C VAL A 14 34.21 36.68 -54.47
N PHE A 15 34.40 35.37 -54.26
CA PHE A 15 33.37 34.50 -53.69
C PHE A 15 33.60 34.35 -52.18
N ALA A 16 32.64 34.83 -51.39
CA ALA A 16 32.59 34.62 -49.95
C ALA A 16 32.15 33.17 -49.64
N LEU A 17 32.93 32.47 -48.82
CA LEU A 17 32.59 31.16 -48.28
C LEU A 17 31.60 31.38 -47.11
N VAL A 18 30.31 31.13 -47.34
CA VAL A 18 29.32 31.08 -46.26
C VAL A 18 29.36 29.69 -45.65
N ALA A 19 29.94 29.56 -44.46
CA ALA A 19 29.78 28.37 -43.62
C ALA A 19 28.35 28.36 -43.06
N VAL A 20 27.50 27.48 -43.58
CA VAL A 20 26.20 27.19 -42.95
C VAL A 20 26.48 26.26 -41.77
N MET A 21 26.62 26.84 -40.56
CA MET A 21 26.46 26.08 -39.33
C MET A 21 24.98 25.68 -39.24
N SER A 22 24.69 24.43 -39.61
CA SER A 22 23.42 23.80 -39.25
C SER A 22 23.44 23.57 -37.74
N PHE A 23 22.86 24.49 -36.98
CA PHE A 23 22.45 24.20 -35.60
C PHE A 23 21.36 23.13 -35.67
N GLY A 24 21.74 21.88 -35.47
CA GLY A 24 20.78 20.83 -35.14
C GLY A 24 20.09 21.27 -33.86
N VAL A 25 18.82 21.66 -33.97
CA VAL A 25 17.95 21.77 -32.80
C VAL A 25 17.77 20.33 -32.34
N GLN A 26 18.57 19.91 -31.36
CA GLN A 26 18.24 18.72 -30.58
C GLN A 26 16.90 19.08 -29.91
N SER A 27 15.79 18.55 -30.42
CA SER A 27 14.52 18.71 -29.72
C SER A 27 14.72 18.14 -28.34
N ALA A 28 14.43 18.93 -27.30
CA ALA A 28 14.33 18.40 -25.95
C ALA A 28 13.40 17.17 -26.01
N ALA A 29 13.82 16.06 -25.41
CA ALA A 29 12.93 14.91 -25.25
C ALA A 29 11.65 15.42 -24.59
N ALA A 30 10.49 15.10 -25.18
CA ALA A 30 9.22 15.42 -24.55
C ALA A 30 9.19 14.74 -23.18
N VAL A 31 8.71 15.44 -22.16
CA VAL A 31 8.55 14.86 -20.82
C VAL A 31 7.46 13.78 -20.93
N PRO A 32 7.69 12.56 -20.43
CA PRO A 32 6.67 11.53 -20.33
C PRO A 32 5.35 12.05 -19.78
N ALA A 33 4.25 11.76 -20.47
CA ALA A 33 2.91 12.20 -20.14
C ALA A 33 1.93 11.03 -20.08
N THR A 34 0.76 11.28 -19.50
CA THR A 34 -0.33 10.29 -19.38
C THR A 34 -1.42 10.59 -20.37
N TYR A 35 -1.85 9.57 -21.10
CA TYR A 35 -2.90 9.65 -22.10
C TYR A 35 -4.02 8.64 -21.84
N TYR A 36 -5.24 9.10 -22.03
CA TYR A 36 -6.46 8.32 -21.91
C TYR A 36 -7.02 8.05 -23.30
N PHE A 37 -7.24 6.78 -23.62
CA PHE A 37 -7.82 6.40 -24.90
C PHE A 37 -9.32 6.68 -24.89
N VAL A 38 -9.74 7.59 -25.77
CA VAL A 38 -11.15 7.98 -26.00
C VAL A 38 -11.64 7.57 -27.40
N GLY A 39 -10.78 6.92 -28.19
CA GLY A 39 -11.10 6.53 -29.56
C GLY A 39 -12.13 5.42 -29.68
N THR A 40 -12.64 5.26 -30.91
CA THR A 40 -13.45 4.11 -31.33
C THR A 40 -12.71 3.31 -32.40
N GLY A 41 -12.78 1.99 -32.33
CA GLY A 41 -12.10 1.08 -33.24
C GLY A 41 -10.57 1.11 -33.12
N ASP A 42 -9.90 0.56 -34.13
CA ASP A 42 -8.45 0.50 -34.17
C ASP A 42 -7.83 1.85 -34.60
N THR A 43 -7.83 2.80 -33.66
CA THR A 43 -7.44 4.19 -33.92
C THR A 43 -6.32 4.67 -32.99
N PHE A 44 -5.48 3.76 -32.50
CA PHE A 44 -4.33 4.10 -31.63
C PHE A 44 -3.46 5.21 -32.23
N SER A 45 -3.19 5.17 -33.54
CA SER A 45 -2.34 6.17 -34.21
C SER A 45 -3.07 7.47 -34.59
N THR A 46 -4.31 7.66 -34.16
CA THR A 46 -5.11 8.85 -34.47
C THR A 46 -5.05 9.83 -33.30
N ALA A 47 -4.54 11.05 -33.53
CA ALA A 47 -4.40 12.05 -32.47
C ALA A 47 -5.73 12.38 -31.74
N GLY A 48 -6.85 12.35 -32.46
CA GLY A 48 -8.18 12.58 -31.89
C GLY A 48 -8.72 11.43 -31.01
N SER A 49 -7.99 10.32 -30.90
CA SER A 49 -8.36 9.17 -30.06
C SER A 49 -7.73 9.22 -28.66
N TRP A 50 -7.01 10.29 -28.33
CA TRP A 50 -6.28 10.45 -27.08
C TRP A 50 -6.60 11.76 -26.39
N HIS A 51 -6.67 11.71 -25.07
CA HIS A 51 -6.82 12.88 -24.22
C HIS A 51 -5.75 12.90 -23.11
N SER A 52 -5.17 14.06 -22.80
CA SER A 52 -4.19 14.24 -21.71
C SER A 52 -4.79 14.20 -20.28
N ALA A 53 -6.10 13.96 -20.18
CA ALA A 53 -6.86 13.96 -18.94
C ALA A 53 -7.98 12.91 -19.03
N ASP A 54 -8.43 12.47 -17.86
CA ASP A 54 -9.48 11.46 -17.76
C ASP A 54 -10.83 12.00 -18.27
N LYS A 55 -11.28 11.49 -19.41
CA LYS A 55 -12.50 11.94 -20.11
C LYS A 55 -13.37 10.77 -20.57
N ALA A 56 -14.62 11.10 -20.87
CA ALA A 56 -15.56 10.15 -21.45
C ALA A 56 -15.20 9.80 -22.91
N CYS A 57 -15.68 8.65 -23.38
CA CYS A 57 -15.35 8.06 -24.68
C CYS A 57 -15.90 8.80 -25.90
N ASP A 58 -16.74 9.80 -25.69
CA ASP A 58 -17.32 10.65 -26.71
C ASP A 58 -16.72 12.05 -26.73
N ASP A 59 -15.76 12.33 -25.83
CA ASP A 59 -15.02 13.59 -25.84
C ASP A 59 -14.02 13.59 -27.01
N LEU A 60 -13.89 14.74 -27.67
CA LEU A 60 -12.93 14.90 -28.75
C LEU A 60 -11.53 14.96 -28.13
N GLY A 61 -10.63 14.06 -28.56
CA GLY A 61 -9.26 14.07 -28.06
C GLY A 61 -8.59 15.44 -28.18
N ASP A 62 -7.83 15.84 -27.15
CA ASP A 62 -7.11 17.11 -27.10
C ASP A 62 -5.81 17.10 -27.94
N GLY A 63 -5.51 15.95 -28.55
CA GLY A 63 -4.67 15.84 -29.73
C GLY A 63 -3.17 15.69 -29.42
N SER A 64 -2.74 14.46 -29.20
CA SER A 64 -1.42 13.92 -29.57
C SER A 64 -1.46 12.41 -29.42
N VAL A 65 -0.75 11.69 -30.30
CA VAL A 65 -0.60 10.24 -30.14
C VAL A 65 0.48 10.01 -29.08
N PRO A 66 0.27 9.09 -28.11
CA PRO A 66 1.29 8.72 -27.14
C PRO A 66 2.60 8.33 -27.85
N GLY A 67 3.68 8.94 -27.41
CA GLY A 67 5.04 8.70 -27.88
C GLY A 67 5.76 7.66 -27.03
N VAL A 68 7.09 7.68 -27.14
CA VAL A 68 7.95 6.83 -26.32
C VAL A 68 7.90 7.27 -24.86
N GLU A 69 7.93 6.30 -23.94
CA GLU A 69 7.91 6.54 -22.48
C GLU A 69 6.62 7.18 -21.95
N ASP A 70 5.58 7.33 -22.78
CA ASP A 70 4.29 7.81 -22.29
C ASP A 70 3.52 6.70 -21.56
N THR A 71 2.63 7.10 -20.65
CA THR A 71 1.67 6.22 -20.02
C THR A 71 0.36 6.24 -20.80
N VAL A 72 -0.22 5.07 -21.06
CA VAL A 72 -1.50 4.95 -21.75
C VAL A 72 -2.52 4.19 -20.90
N ILE A 73 -3.74 4.71 -20.86
CA ILE A 73 -4.83 4.18 -20.06
C ILE A 73 -6.07 3.96 -20.94
N PHE A 74 -6.58 2.73 -20.94
CA PHE A 74 -7.82 2.33 -21.60
C PHE A 74 -8.93 2.18 -20.54
N LYS A 75 -10.07 2.84 -20.74
CA LYS A 75 -11.21 2.88 -19.79
C LYS A 75 -12.52 2.40 -20.42
N THR A 76 -13.65 3.06 -20.26
CA THR A 76 -14.97 2.53 -20.66
C THR A 76 -15.24 2.50 -22.16
N CYS A 77 -14.24 2.82 -22.98
CA CYS A 77 -14.36 2.86 -24.43
C CYS A 77 -14.21 1.44 -24.94
N ALA A 78 -15.32 0.69 -24.92
CA ALA A 78 -15.45 -0.74 -25.18
C ALA A 78 -15.10 -1.13 -26.64
N THR A 79 -13.89 -0.82 -27.08
CA THR A 79 -13.44 -1.03 -28.45
C THR A 79 -12.11 -1.76 -28.45
N SER A 80 -11.91 -2.62 -29.45
CA SER A 80 -10.62 -3.28 -29.61
C SER A 80 -9.67 -2.41 -30.42
N VAL A 81 -8.41 -2.39 -29.99
CA VAL A 81 -7.38 -1.47 -30.48
C VAL A 81 -6.04 -2.17 -30.54
N THR A 82 -5.26 -1.91 -31.59
CA THR A 82 -3.91 -2.46 -31.74
C THR A 82 -2.89 -1.38 -31.38
N ILE A 83 -2.01 -1.66 -30.41
CA ILE A 83 -0.83 -0.83 -30.18
C ILE A 83 0.11 -1.04 -31.38
N PRO A 84 0.45 0.01 -32.16
CA PRO A 84 1.32 -0.12 -33.31
C PRO A 84 2.73 -0.54 -32.88
N GLY A 85 3.48 -1.12 -33.81
CA GLY A 85 4.79 -1.69 -33.51
C GLY A 85 5.87 -0.66 -33.12
N ALA A 86 6.88 -1.12 -32.38
CA ALA A 86 8.03 -0.35 -31.88
C ALA A 86 7.69 0.78 -30.89
N THR A 87 6.64 0.61 -30.10
CA THR A 87 6.27 1.54 -29.03
C THR A 87 6.94 1.12 -27.72
N ALA A 88 7.76 1.99 -27.13
CA ALA A 88 8.17 1.88 -25.74
C ALA A 88 7.23 2.76 -24.91
N LEU A 89 6.57 2.23 -23.91
CA LEU A 89 5.67 2.99 -23.03
C LEU A 89 6.22 2.94 -21.61
N THR A 90 5.78 3.84 -20.74
CA THR A 90 6.07 3.70 -19.31
C THR A 90 5.11 2.70 -18.68
N THR A 91 3.82 3.02 -18.65
CA THR A 91 2.79 2.15 -18.08
C THR A 91 1.69 1.90 -19.10
N LEU A 92 1.22 0.66 -19.17
CA LEU A 92 0.02 0.28 -19.91
C LEU A 92 -1.05 -0.16 -18.92
N THR A 93 -2.15 0.59 -18.85
CA THR A 93 -3.29 0.26 -17.97
C THR A 93 -4.55 0.03 -18.77
N LEU A 94 -5.14 -1.15 -18.62
CA LEU A 94 -6.51 -1.44 -19.02
C LEU A 94 -7.35 -1.40 -17.74
N ASP A 95 -8.00 -0.26 -17.49
CA ASP A 95 -8.68 0.05 -16.25
C ASP A 95 -10.06 -0.61 -16.15
N THR A 96 -10.63 -0.57 -14.95
CA THR A 96 -11.98 -1.01 -14.64
C THR A 96 -13.00 -0.39 -15.60
N GLY A 97 -13.83 -1.26 -16.20
CA GLY A 97 -14.84 -0.86 -17.17
C GLY A 97 -14.38 -0.91 -18.63
N TYR A 98 -13.09 -1.09 -18.92
CA TYR A 98 -12.66 -1.44 -20.28
C TYR A 98 -13.02 -2.88 -20.59
N THR A 99 -13.75 -3.09 -21.68
CA THR A 99 -14.24 -4.42 -22.12
C THR A 99 -13.75 -4.80 -23.52
N GLY A 100 -12.99 -3.90 -24.17
CA GLY A 100 -12.34 -4.18 -25.45
C GLY A 100 -11.10 -5.06 -25.30
N THR A 101 -10.49 -5.40 -26.43
CA THR A 101 -9.17 -6.07 -26.47
C THR A 101 -8.11 -5.06 -26.88
N VAL A 102 -7.09 -4.84 -26.06
CA VAL A 102 -5.86 -4.18 -26.51
C VAL A 102 -4.91 -5.26 -27.03
N THR A 103 -4.50 -5.15 -28.30
CA THR A 103 -3.62 -6.10 -28.97
C THR A 103 -2.25 -5.49 -29.21
N ALA A 104 -1.18 -6.22 -28.90
CA ALA A 104 0.18 -5.80 -29.28
C ALA A 104 0.42 -6.05 -30.79
N GLY A 105 0.71 -4.99 -31.55
CA GLY A 105 0.99 -5.09 -32.99
C GLY A 105 2.44 -5.48 -33.32
N ALA A 106 3.38 -5.25 -32.42
CA ALA A 106 4.75 -5.78 -32.46
C ALA A 106 5.30 -5.91 -31.04
N ALA A 107 6.59 -6.19 -30.89
CA ALA A 107 7.24 -6.24 -29.59
C ALA A 107 7.00 -4.94 -28.80
N LEU A 108 6.59 -5.07 -27.53
CA LEU A 108 6.25 -3.97 -26.63
C LEU A 108 7.27 -3.91 -25.50
N ASP A 109 7.69 -2.70 -25.15
CA ASP A 109 8.58 -2.46 -24.02
C ASP A 109 7.91 -1.50 -23.04
N LEU A 110 7.79 -1.90 -21.78
CA LEU A 110 7.22 -1.11 -20.70
C LEU A 110 8.31 -0.80 -19.68
N SER A 111 8.62 0.48 -19.45
CA SER A 111 9.61 0.85 -18.43
C SER A 111 9.08 0.69 -17.00
N ALA A 112 7.76 0.63 -16.82
CA ALA A 112 7.05 0.42 -15.57
C ALA A 112 5.99 -0.69 -15.75
N ASP A 113 4.76 -0.48 -15.27
CA ASP A 113 3.80 -1.56 -15.04
C ASP A 113 2.93 -1.92 -16.26
N LEU A 114 2.49 -3.18 -16.27
CA LEU A 114 1.29 -3.62 -16.99
C LEU A 114 0.16 -3.90 -16.00
N ASN A 115 -0.95 -3.18 -16.15
CA ASN A 115 -2.13 -3.33 -15.31
C ASN A 115 -3.34 -3.75 -16.14
N ILE A 116 -3.93 -4.91 -15.83
CA ILE A 116 -5.14 -5.44 -16.49
C ILE A 116 -6.21 -5.60 -15.41
N ALA A 117 -7.22 -4.74 -15.43
CA ALA A 117 -8.33 -4.78 -14.49
C ALA A 117 -9.38 -5.85 -14.89
N SER A 118 -10.33 -6.08 -13.98
CA SER A 118 -11.39 -7.06 -14.21
C SER A 118 -12.24 -6.74 -15.43
N GLY A 119 -12.47 -7.76 -16.26
CA GLY A 119 -13.25 -7.66 -17.50
C GLY A 119 -12.46 -7.16 -18.72
N ALA A 120 -11.27 -6.60 -18.52
CA ALA A 120 -10.41 -6.16 -19.62
C ALA A 120 -9.64 -7.32 -20.25
N THR A 121 -9.28 -7.17 -21.54
CA THR A 121 -8.44 -8.15 -22.24
C THR A 121 -7.21 -7.50 -22.87
N PHE A 122 -6.03 -7.98 -22.52
CA PHE A 122 -4.80 -7.70 -23.24
C PHE A 122 -4.35 -8.94 -24.03
N ASP A 123 -4.13 -8.77 -25.32
CA ASP A 123 -3.63 -9.81 -26.22
C ASP A 123 -2.21 -9.46 -26.68
N LEU A 124 -1.23 -10.25 -26.23
CA LEU A 124 0.16 -10.11 -26.61
C LEU A 124 0.40 -10.54 -28.08
N ASN A 125 -0.56 -11.18 -28.73
CA ASN A 125 -0.53 -11.49 -30.16
C ASN A 125 0.71 -12.28 -30.62
N GLY A 126 1.29 -13.07 -29.71
CA GLY A 126 2.46 -13.89 -30.00
C GLY A 126 3.79 -13.14 -30.11
N VAL A 127 3.82 -11.84 -29.82
CA VAL A 127 5.05 -11.04 -29.82
C VAL A 127 5.76 -11.10 -28.46
N SER A 128 6.94 -10.51 -28.38
CA SER A 128 7.66 -10.35 -27.11
C SER A 128 7.22 -9.08 -26.38
N MET A 129 7.19 -9.14 -25.06
CA MET A 129 7.01 -8.00 -24.18
C MET A 129 8.11 -7.97 -23.12
N THR A 130 8.64 -6.78 -22.88
CA THR A 130 9.54 -6.49 -21.76
C THR A 130 8.84 -5.56 -20.78
N ILE A 131 9.03 -5.80 -19.47
CA ILE A 131 8.39 -5.04 -18.39
C ILE A 131 9.44 -4.72 -17.32
N GLY A 132 9.65 -3.44 -17.08
CA GLY A 132 10.51 -2.87 -16.05
C GLY A 132 9.83 -2.67 -14.70
N GLY A 133 8.50 -2.68 -14.65
CA GLY A 133 7.70 -2.64 -13.41
C GLY A 133 6.97 -3.96 -13.15
N ASP A 134 5.79 -3.88 -12.55
CA ASP A 134 4.99 -5.04 -12.16
C ASP A 134 4.10 -5.54 -13.29
N PHE A 135 3.82 -6.85 -13.28
CA PHE A 135 2.74 -7.45 -14.06
C PHE A 135 1.54 -7.70 -13.15
N THR A 136 0.43 -7.01 -13.38
CA THR A 136 -0.80 -7.19 -12.61
C THR A 136 -1.98 -7.54 -13.51
N ASN A 137 -2.52 -8.76 -13.36
CA ASN A 137 -3.81 -9.16 -13.91
C ASN A 137 -4.84 -9.36 -12.78
N ALA A 138 -5.58 -8.29 -12.47
CA ALA A 138 -6.57 -8.23 -11.40
C ALA A 138 -7.96 -8.68 -11.85
N GLY A 139 -8.06 -9.93 -12.31
CA GLY A 139 -9.33 -10.55 -12.75
C GLY A 139 -9.73 -10.23 -14.18
N GLY A 140 -8.79 -9.74 -15.01
CA GLY A 140 -8.93 -9.61 -16.45
C GLY A 140 -8.39 -10.82 -17.21
N THR A 141 -8.24 -10.67 -18.53
CA THR A 141 -7.73 -11.72 -19.43
C THR A 141 -6.41 -11.27 -20.07
N PHE A 142 -5.35 -12.05 -19.83
CA PHE A 142 -4.09 -11.92 -20.55
C PHE A 142 -3.97 -13.09 -21.55
N THR A 143 -3.91 -12.77 -22.84
CA THR A 143 -3.77 -13.76 -23.92
C THR A 143 -2.35 -13.71 -24.47
N HIS A 144 -1.56 -14.74 -24.20
CA HIS A 144 -0.15 -14.76 -24.57
C HIS A 144 0.10 -15.06 -26.06
N ASN A 145 -0.74 -15.88 -26.71
CA ASN A 145 -0.63 -16.28 -28.13
C ASN A 145 0.78 -16.76 -28.57
N ASN A 146 1.44 -17.54 -27.71
CA ASN A 146 2.84 -17.98 -27.83
C ASN A 146 3.92 -16.87 -27.68
N GLY A 147 3.53 -15.70 -27.20
CA GLY A 147 4.41 -14.57 -26.93
C GLY A 147 5.26 -14.76 -25.68
N THR A 148 6.32 -13.97 -25.57
CA THR A 148 7.28 -14.06 -24.45
C THR A 148 7.18 -12.84 -23.56
N VAL A 149 7.08 -13.03 -22.24
CA VAL A 149 7.17 -11.96 -21.26
C VAL A 149 8.54 -12.01 -20.58
N THR A 150 9.26 -10.88 -20.61
CA THR A 150 10.54 -10.68 -19.94
C THR A 150 10.38 -9.61 -18.87
N LEU A 151 10.75 -9.94 -17.65
CA LEU A 151 10.82 -9.01 -16.52
C LEU A 151 12.29 -8.56 -16.41
N ASP A 152 12.57 -7.29 -16.65
CA ASP A 152 13.94 -6.73 -16.69
C ASP A 152 14.19 -5.60 -15.68
N GLY A 153 13.15 -5.20 -14.94
CA GLY A 153 13.19 -4.21 -13.88
C GLY A 153 13.86 -4.67 -12.58
N THR A 154 13.80 -3.82 -11.56
CA THR A 154 14.26 -4.14 -10.20
C THR A 154 13.08 -4.39 -9.28
N THR A 155 13.12 -5.46 -8.50
CA THR A 155 12.11 -5.81 -7.48
C THR A 155 10.71 -5.78 -8.06
N GLN A 156 10.36 -6.85 -8.77
CA GLN A 156 9.12 -6.92 -9.55
C GLN A 156 8.13 -7.89 -8.94
N ALA A 157 6.85 -7.60 -9.11
CA ALA A 157 5.76 -8.47 -8.73
C ALA A 157 5.00 -9.00 -9.95
N VAL A 158 4.53 -10.24 -9.85
CA VAL A 158 3.59 -10.86 -10.78
C VAL A 158 2.33 -11.26 -10.05
N ALA A 159 1.18 -10.78 -10.51
CA ALA A 159 -0.12 -11.07 -9.96
C ALA A 159 -1.05 -11.71 -11.00
N GLY A 160 -1.07 -13.04 -11.04
CA GLY A 160 -1.99 -13.83 -11.84
C GLY A 160 -1.63 -13.89 -13.33
N GLY A 161 -2.28 -14.80 -14.06
CA GLY A 161 -2.16 -14.94 -15.51
C GLY A 161 -1.53 -16.25 -15.98
N THR A 162 -1.65 -16.48 -17.28
CA THR A 162 -1.04 -17.62 -17.98
C THR A 162 -0.05 -17.10 -19.01
N PHE A 163 1.19 -17.56 -18.93
CA PHE A 163 2.29 -17.18 -19.80
C PHE A 163 2.68 -18.34 -20.71
N TYR A 164 3.13 -18.04 -21.92
CA TYR A 164 3.82 -19.03 -22.74
C TYR A 164 5.27 -19.17 -22.29
N ASN A 165 6.03 -18.09 -22.41
CA ASN A 165 7.35 -17.95 -21.85
C ASN A 165 7.36 -16.83 -20.80
N LEU A 166 7.95 -17.09 -19.63
CA LEU A 166 8.22 -16.09 -18.61
C LEU A 166 9.71 -16.12 -18.25
N THR A 167 10.37 -14.98 -18.35
CA THR A 167 11.80 -14.83 -18.09
C THR A 167 12.06 -13.73 -17.07
N LYS A 168 12.88 -14.03 -16.05
CA LYS A 168 13.53 -13.06 -15.17
C LYS A 168 14.96 -13.53 -14.94
N SER A 169 15.92 -12.74 -15.41
CA SER A 169 17.35 -13.05 -15.29
C SER A 169 18.10 -11.83 -14.81
N VAL A 170 18.92 -11.98 -13.78
CA VAL A 170 19.60 -10.86 -13.13
C VAL A 170 21.10 -11.13 -12.96
N SER A 171 21.88 -10.07 -13.08
CA SER A 171 23.34 -10.07 -12.84
C SER A 171 23.70 -9.49 -11.47
N SER A 172 22.75 -8.83 -10.80
CA SER A 172 22.84 -8.30 -9.44
C SER A 172 21.70 -8.89 -8.61
N ALA A 173 21.86 -8.95 -7.28
CA ALA A 173 20.83 -9.48 -6.41
C ALA A 173 19.54 -8.67 -6.56
N ASP A 174 18.41 -9.37 -6.69
CA ASP A 174 17.12 -8.75 -6.99
C ASP A 174 15.98 -9.64 -6.51
N THR A 175 14.75 -9.13 -6.54
CA THR A 175 13.56 -9.84 -6.07
C THR A 175 12.49 -9.97 -7.15
N LEU A 176 11.90 -11.17 -7.21
CA LEU A 176 10.67 -11.47 -7.92
C LEU A 176 9.65 -12.02 -6.93
N SER A 177 8.53 -11.32 -6.78
CA SER A 177 7.46 -11.72 -5.88
C SER A 177 6.19 -12.12 -6.63
N PHE A 178 5.46 -13.10 -6.12
CA PHE A 178 4.15 -13.49 -6.66
C PHE A 178 3.02 -13.13 -5.68
N LYS A 179 1.99 -12.44 -6.17
CA LYS A 179 0.84 -12.03 -5.36
C LYS A 179 -0.12 -13.19 -5.10
N GLN A 180 -0.80 -13.16 -3.95
CA GLN A 180 -1.88 -14.10 -3.62
C GLN A 180 -3.13 -13.85 -4.47
N GLY A 181 -3.87 -14.91 -4.82
CA GLY A 181 -5.23 -14.79 -5.40
C GLY A 181 -5.40 -15.34 -6.82
N GLY A 182 -4.37 -15.95 -7.41
CA GLY A 182 -4.46 -16.68 -8.68
C GLY A 182 -3.25 -17.59 -8.88
N THR A 183 -3.41 -18.63 -9.70
CA THR A 183 -2.30 -19.48 -10.14
C THR A 183 -1.55 -18.75 -11.26
N ASN A 184 -0.23 -18.63 -11.15
CA ASN A 184 0.60 -18.18 -12.27
C ASN A 184 1.00 -19.41 -13.09
N THR A 185 0.47 -19.53 -14.30
CA THR A 185 0.70 -20.73 -15.14
C THR A 185 1.70 -20.43 -16.26
N ILE A 186 2.67 -21.31 -16.48
CA ILE A 186 3.64 -21.22 -17.57
C ILE A 186 3.51 -22.48 -18.43
N THR A 187 3.30 -22.28 -19.73
CA THR A 187 2.92 -23.36 -20.64
C THR A 187 4.05 -23.85 -21.55
N ASN A 188 5.14 -23.09 -21.73
CA ASN A 188 6.27 -23.50 -22.60
C ASN A 188 7.65 -23.36 -21.95
N ALA A 189 8.06 -22.19 -21.47
CA ALA A 189 9.36 -22.00 -20.84
C ALA A 189 9.35 -21.05 -19.65
N LEU A 190 9.89 -21.50 -18.52
CA LEU A 190 10.17 -20.70 -17.34
C LEU A 190 11.68 -20.53 -17.20
N THR A 191 12.17 -19.29 -17.25
CA THR A 191 13.57 -18.96 -17.00
C THR A 191 13.69 -18.02 -15.80
N LEU A 192 14.26 -18.50 -14.70
CA LEU A 192 14.54 -17.71 -13.50
C LEU A 192 16.01 -17.88 -13.15
N THR A 193 16.85 -16.86 -13.38
CA THR A 193 18.29 -16.99 -13.13
C THR A 193 18.87 -15.81 -12.38
N GLY A 194 19.63 -16.07 -11.32
CA GLY A 194 20.55 -15.11 -10.73
C GLY A 194 21.98 -15.34 -11.20
N ALA A 195 22.93 -14.76 -10.47
CA ALA A 195 24.36 -14.98 -10.65
C ALA A 195 25.03 -15.45 -9.34
N SER A 196 26.24 -16.01 -9.46
CA SER A 196 27.04 -16.37 -8.29
C SER A 196 27.37 -15.12 -7.47
N GLY A 197 27.02 -15.13 -6.18
CA GLY A 197 27.15 -13.95 -5.30
C GLY A 197 26.03 -12.90 -5.45
N ALA A 198 25.07 -13.14 -6.35
CA ALA A 198 23.96 -12.23 -6.65
C ALA A 198 22.70 -13.03 -7.00
N LEU A 199 22.09 -13.62 -5.96
CA LEU A 199 20.92 -14.49 -6.12
C LEU A 199 19.68 -13.68 -6.53
N LEU A 200 18.82 -14.29 -7.35
CA LEU A 200 17.45 -13.82 -7.54
C LEU A 200 16.58 -14.39 -6.42
N THR A 201 16.02 -13.53 -5.59
CA THR A 201 15.03 -13.92 -4.59
C THR A 201 13.69 -14.17 -5.29
N VAL A 202 13.09 -15.34 -5.07
CA VAL A 202 11.79 -15.72 -5.62
C VAL A 202 10.86 -16.06 -4.46
N ASN A 203 9.84 -15.23 -4.22
CA ASN A 203 8.99 -15.39 -3.04
C ASN A 203 7.50 -15.10 -3.26
N SER A 204 6.70 -15.50 -2.28
CA SER A 204 5.34 -14.97 -2.10
C SER A 204 5.39 -13.54 -1.57
N GLN A 205 4.45 -12.69 -1.97
CA GLN A 205 4.25 -11.37 -1.35
C GLN A 205 3.70 -11.46 0.08
N VAL A 206 3.17 -12.62 0.49
CA VAL A 206 2.63 -12.86 1.83
C VAL A 206 3.50 -13.89 2.55
N SER A 207 4.31 -13.42 3.51
CA SER A 207 5.23 -14.26 4.29
C SER A 207 4.50 -15.41 4.99
N GLY A 208 5.06 -16.61 4.90
CA GLY A 208 4.50 -17.83 5.50
C GLY A 208 3.31 -18.43 4.75
N THR A 209 2.84 -17.77 3.68
CA THR A 209 1.76 -18.26 2.83
C THR A 209 2.28 -18.51 1.43
N ALA A 210 2.33 -19.79 1.03
CA ALA A 210 2.87 -20.15 -0.28
C ALA A 210 2.00 -19.65 -1.44
N THR A 211 2.62 -19.01 -2.42
CA THR A 211 2.01 -18.74 -3.73
C THR A 211 2.14 -19.97 -4.65
N THR A 212 1.33 -20.05 -5.70
CA THR A 212 1.35 -21.17 -6.65
C THR A 212 1.90 -20.75 -8.01
N LEU A 213 2.96 -21.44 -8.43
CA LEU A 213 3.58 -21.36 -9.74
C LEU A 213 3.35 -22.69 -10.48
N ASP A 214 2.44 -22.71 -11.45
CA ASP A 214 2.19 -23.89 -12.28
C ASP A 214 3.10 -23.88 -13.49
N ALA A 215 4.23 -24.58 -13.39
CA ALA A 215 5.15 -24.79 -14.51
C ALA A 215 5.07 -26.23 -15.04
N SER A 216 3.96 -26.95 -14.81
CA SER A 216 3.81 -28.38 -15.15
C SER A 216 4.24 -28.74 -16.57
N SER A 217 3.81 -27.95 -17.54
CA SER A 217 4.04 -28.17 -18.97
C SER A 217 5.29 -27.46 -19.52
N ALA A 218 5.94 -26.64 -18.70
CA ALA A 218 7.05 -25.81 -19.12
C ALA A 218 8.42 -26.49 -19.00
N THR A 219 9.31 -26.17 -19.93
CA THR A 219 10.75 -26.29 -19.77
C THR A 219 11.22 -25.33 -18.67
N LYS A 220 12.09 -25.78 -17.76
CA LYS A 220 12.50 -25.02 -16.57
C LYS A 220 14.00 -24.77 -16.60
N THR A 221 14.40 -23.52 -16.69
CA THR A 221 15.79 -23.08 -16.60
C THR A 221 15.92 -22.22 -15.35
N VAL A 222 16.38 -22.85 -14.27
CA VAL A 222 16.49 -22.20 -12.95
C VAL A 222 17.87 -22.38 -12.34
N SER A 223 18.48 -21.30 -11.85
CA SER A 223 19.79 -21.31 -11.18
C SER A 223 20.01 -20.05 -10.35
N PHE A 224 20.88 -20.13 -9.33
CA PHE A 224 21.26 -19.01 -8.48
C PHE A 224 20.05 -18.27 -7.87
N LEU A 225 19.11 -19.05 -7.29
CA LEU A 225 17.88 -18.53 -6.70
C LEU A 225 17.90 -18.60 -5.17
N SER A 226 17.25 -17.66 -4.49
CA SER A 226 16.85 -17.79 -3.08
C SER A 226 15.33 -17.91 -3.04
N VAL A 227 14.79 -19.07 -2.67
CA VAL A 227 13.35 -19.36 -2.83
C VAL A 227 12.66 -19.44 -1.47
N LYS A 228 11.50 -18.78 -1.29
CA LYS A 228 10.67 -18.87 -0.07
C LYS A 228 9.18 -18.81 -0.39
N ASP A 229 8.37 -19.67 0.23
CA ASP A 229 6.91 -19.63 0.10
C ASP A 229 6.42 -19.77 -1.36
N VAL A 230 7.05 -20.64 -2.17
CA VAL A 230 6.64 -20.89 -3.57
C VAL A 230 6.34 -22.37 -3.81
N THR A 231 5.06 -22.67 -4.00
CA THR A 231 4.63 -24.01 -4.41
C THR A 231 4.68 -24.15 -5.93
N SER A 232 5.41 -25.15 -6.42
CA SER A 232 5.30 -25.62 -7.80
C SER A 232 4.16 -26.62 -7.93
N SER A 233 3.10 -26.27 -8.67
CA SER A 233 1.98 -27.18 -8.93
C SER A 233 2.14 -27.91 -10.28
N GLY A 234 1.70 -29.16 -10.33
CA GLY A 234 1.63 -29.95 -11.57
C GLY A 234 2.97 -30.41 -12.16
N GLY A 235 4.10 -30.09 -11.53
CA GLY A 235 5.43 -30.60 -11.89
C GLY A 235 6.52 -30.13 -10.92
N THR A 236 7.67 -30.80 -10.94
CA THR A 236 8.81 -30.46 -10.08
C THR A 236 9.70 -29.40 -10.72
N ILE A 237 10.13 -28.40 -9.94
CA ILE A 237 11.19 -27.45 -10.33
C ILE A 237 12.52 -27.88 -9.71
N ASN A 238 13.51 -28.20 -10.54
CA ASN A 238 14.84 -28.62 -10.11
C ASN A 238 15.81 -27.43 -10.12
N CYS A 239 16.09 -26.87 -8.95
CA CYS A 239 17.03 -25.77 -8.76
C CYS A 239 18.30 -26.29 -8.06
N THR A 240 19.16 -26.96 -8.82
CA THR A 240 20.35 -27.65 -8.27
C THR A 240 21.62 -26.82 -8.38
N THR A 241 21.63 -25.74 -9.15
CA THR A 241 22.84 -24.92 -9.37
C THR A 241 22.72 -23.60 -8.61
N GLY A 242 23.45 -23.47 -7.49
CA GLY A 242 23.57 -22.22 -6.73
C GLY A 242 22.28 -21.75 -6.06
N CYS A 243 21.28 -22.61 -5.90
CA CYS A 243 20.00 -22.23 -5.30
C CYS A 243 19.92 -22.56 -3.82
N ILE A 244 19.28 -21.67 -3.05
CA ILE A 244 19.03 -21.79 -1.63
C ILE A 244 17.54 -21.95 -1.38
N ASN A 245 17.18 -22.90 -0.51
CA ASN A 245 15.83 -23.12 -0.05
C ASN A 245 15.62 -22.45 1.30
N ILE A 246 14.94 -21.30 1.33
CA ILE A 246 14.64 -20.56 2.56
C ILE A 246 13.42 -21.15 3.31
N GLY A 247 12.57 -21.92 2.61
CA GLY A 247 11.49 -22.69 3.23
C GLY A 247 10.13 -22.56 2.53
N ASN A 248 9.23 -23.49 2.85
CA ASN A 248 7.84 -23.55 2.33
C ASN A 248 7.72 -23.63 0.80
N ASN A 249 8.64 -24.36 0.15
CA ASN A 249 8.72 -24.48 -1.31
C ASN A 249 8.30 -25.88 -1.80
N ALA A 250 7.01 -26.21 -1.68
CA ALA A 250 6.51 -27.51 -2.12
C ALA A 250 6.72 -27.71 -3.64
N GLY A 251 7.10 -28.92 -4.08
CA GLY A 251 7.34 -29.21 -5.50
C GLY A 251 8.68 -28.72 -6.05
N TRP A 252 9.59 -28.25 -5.20
CA TRP A 252 10.97 -27.91 -5.59
C TRP A 252 11.97 -28.99 -5.18
N ILE A 253 13.02 -29.17 -5.97
CA ILE A 253 14.21 -29.96 -5.62
C ILE A 253 15.42 -29.03 -5.62
N PHE A 254 16.16 -29.05 -4.51
CA PHE A 254 17.44 -28.37 -4.33
C PHE A 254 18.55 -29.42 -4.21
N ASN A 255 19.81 -29.03 -4.46
CA ASN A 255 20.92 -29.99 -4.45
C ASN A 255 21.26 -30.48 -3.02
N ALA A 256 21.44 -31.79 -2.86
CA ALA A 256 21.74 -32.44 -1.57
C ALA A 256 23.16 -32.16 -1.02
N SER A 257 23.98 -31.39 -1.73
CA SER A 257 25.32 -30.97 -1.27
C SER A 257 25.28 -29.67 -0.45
N ASP A 258 24.09 -29.08 -0.32
CA ASP A 258 23.81 -27.98 0.60
C ASP A 258 22.95 -28.53 1.75
N THR A 259 23.48 -29.53 2.45
CA THR A 259 22.85 -30.12 3.62
C THR A 259 23.01 -29.21 4.82
N GLY A 260 22.03 -28.32 5.03
CA GLY A 260 21.46 -28.21 6.37
C GLY A 260 20.79 -29.55 6.68
N THR A 261 21.50 -30.38 7.45
CA THR A 261 21.26 -31.81 7.64
C THR A 261 19.85 -32.22 8.08
N THR A 262 19.38 -33.36 7.57
CA THR A 262 18.30 -34.16 8.15
C THR A 262 18.68 -34.66 9.56
N GLY A 263 18.27 -33.92 10.59
CA GLY A 263 18.03 -34.35 11.98
C GLY A 263 16.57 -34.07 12.35
N PRO A 264 16.05 -34.36 13.56
CA PRO A 264 14.62 -34.21 13.85
C PRO A 264 14.17 -32.82 13.41
N THR A 265 13.04 -32.74 12.69
CA THR A 265 12.45 -31.50 12.17
C THR A 265 12.63 -30.38 13.18
N SER A 266 13.67 -29.58 12.98
CA SER A 266 13.91 -28.37 13.74
C SER A 266 13.01 -27.37 13.05
N VAL A 267 11.71 -27.47 13.35
CA VAL A 267 10.72 -26.52 12.86
C VAL A 267 11.22 -25.17 13.31
N SER A 268 11.57 -24.32 12.34
CA SER A 268 11.95 -22.97 12.69
C SER A 268 10.66 -22.27 13.13
N THR A 269 10.55 -22.03 14.43
CA THR A 269 9.37 -21.44 15.05
C THR A 269 9.78 -20.07 15.57
N ALA A 270 8.99 -19.05 15.28
CA ALA A 270 9.01 -17.81 16.02
C ALA A 270 7.58 -17.48 16.44
N SER A 271 7.39 -17.09 17.69
CA SER A 271 6.12 -16.54 18.17
C SER A 271 6.36 -15.52 19.26
N VAL A 272 5.60 -14.43 19.24
CA VAL A 272 5.50 -13.51 20.37
C VAL A 272 4.24 -13.87 21.16
N SER A 273 4.40 -14.30 22.41
CA SER A 273 3.28 -14.63 23.30
C SER A 273 2.83 -13.43 24.15
N TYR A 274 3.71 -12.43 24.34
CA TYR A 274 3.37 -11.15 24.94
C TYR A 274 4.29 -10.04 24.42
N PRO A 275 3.78 -8.84 24.06
CA PRO A 275 2.39 -8.38 24.22
C PRO A 275 1.36 -9.08 23.32
N GLY A 276 0.15 -9.29 23.85
CA GLY A 276 -0.95 -9.95 23.14
C GLY A 276 -1.85 -8.95 22.38
N ALA A 277 -2.81 -9.49 21.62
CA ALA A 277 -3.76 -8.69 20.86
C ALA A 277 -4.55 -7.72 21.76
N GLY A 278 -4.50 -6.42 21.43
CA GLY A 278 -5.24 -5.39 22.15
C GLY A 278 -4.69 -5.09 23.56
N ALA A 279 -3.47 -5.49 23.89
CA ALA A 279 -2.84 -5.06 25.14
C ALA A 279 -2.62 -3.53 25.14
N HIS A 280 -2.72 -2.90 26.31
CA HIS A 280 -2.38 -1.49 26.53
C HIS A 280 -1.17 -1.44 27.47
N LEU A 281 -0.08 -0.82 27.01
CA LEU A 281 1.16 -0.72 27.78
C LEU A 281 1.48 0.74 28.08
N MET A 282 1.69 1.03 29.36
CA MET A 282 2.04 2.37 29.84
C MET A 282 3.52 2.66 29.55
N GLY A 283 3.80 3.78 28.91
CA GLY A 283 5.14 4.29 28.65
C GLY A 283 5.94 4.44 29.94
N GLY A 284 7.22 4.08 29.92
CA GLY A 284 8.08 4.08 31.10
C GLY A 284 7.86 2.91 32.08
N SER A 285 6.81 2.10 31.91
CA SER A 285 6.70 0.84 32.66
C SER A 285 7.71 -0.19 32.17
N VAL A 286 8.09 -1.12 33.06
CA VAL A 286 8.91 -2.30 32.71
C VAL A 286 7.98 -3.49 32.55
N VAL A 287 8.01 -4.09 31.37
CA VAL A 287 7.20 -5.27 31.02
C VAL A 287 8.09 -6.35 30.42
N THR A 288 7.68 -7.61 30.52
CA THR A 288 8.45 -8.73 29.93
C THR A 288 7.89 -9.11 28.57
N ILE A 289 8.63 -8.85 27.49
CA ILE A 289 8.33 -9.42 26.18
C ILE A 289 8.56 -10.92 26.29
N SER A 290 7.55 -11.73 25.96
CA SER A 290 7.62 -13.19 26.00
C SER A 290 7.54 -13.74 24.59
N TYR A 291 8.47 -14.63 24.24
CA TYR A 291 8.58 -15.16 22.88
C TYR A 291 9.09 -16.61 22.90
N SER A 292 8.88 -17.30 21.79
CA SER A 292 9.59 -18.54 21.48
C SER A 292 10.29 -18.37 20.15
N ALA A 293 11.54 -18.79 20.08
CA ALA A 293 12.33 -18.82 18.86
C ALA A 293 13.09 -20.15 18.83
N GLY A 294 13.09 -20.80 17.68
CA GLY A 294 13.89 -21.99 17.43
C GLY A 294 14.26 -22.01 15.96
N ALA A 295 15.55 -22.21 15.66
CA ALA A 295 16.06 -22.45 14.32
C ALA A 295 17.39 -23.22 14.46
N GLN A 296 17.79 -23.95 13.42
CA GLN A 296 18.96 -24.84 13.45
C GLN A 296 20.28 -24.07 13.70
N ASP A 297 20.38 -22.85 13.18
CA ASP A 297 21.59 -22.01 13.25
C ASP A 297 21.36 -20.72 14.06
N LEU A 298 20.38 -20.75 14.97
CA LEU A 298 20.05 -19.61 15.82
C LEU A 298 21.22 -19.28 16.74
N ASP A 299 21.84 -18.13 16.52
CA ASP A 299 22.93 -17.58 17.33
C ASP A 299 22.39 -16.59 18.37
N SER A 300 21.53 -15.67 17.94
CA SER A 300 20.99 -14.63 18.83
C SER A 300 19.57 -14.19 18.46
N ILE A 301 18.95 -13.40 19.33
CA ILE A 301 17.64 -12.79 19.15
C ILE A 301 17.80 -11.29 18.92
N LEU A 302 17.04 -10.79 17.94
CA LEU A 302 16.80 -9.38 17.71
C LEU A 302 15.32 -9.08 18.03
N LEU A 303 15.10 -8.11 18.91
CA LEU A 303 13.77 -7.57 19.20
C LEU A 303 13.65 -6.19 18.56
N SER A 304 12.56 -5.97 17.82
CA SER A 304 12.26 -4.68 17.19
C SER A 304 10.81 -4.27 17.46
N ILE A 305 10.56 -2.96 17.45
CA ILE A 305 9.23 -2.37 17.63
C ILE A 305 8.83 -1.55 16.40
N SER A 306 7.59 -1.71 15.98
CA SER A 306 6.93 -0.81 15.04
C SER A 306 5.83 -0.06 15.77
N ILE A 307 5.76 1.26 15.60
CA ILE A 307 4.68 2.12 16.12
C ILE A 307 3.71 2.57 15.01
N ASP A 308 3.98 2.19 13.76
CA ASP A 308 3.24 2.62 12.55
C ASP A 308 2.46 1.48 11.89
N GLY A 309 2.19 0.41 12.63
CA GLY A 309 1.42 -0.75 12.18
C GLY A 309 2.19 -1.69 11.27
N GLY A 310 3.52 -1.78 11.43
CA GLY A 310 4.40 -2.69 10.72
C GLY A 310 5.05 -2.12 9.46
N LYS A 311 4.97 -0.79 9.23
CA LYS A 311 5.58 -0.16 8.05
C LYS A 311 7.07 0.09 8.25
N SER A 312 7.48 0.46 9.45
CA SER A 312 8.88 0.59 9.86
C SER A 312 9.09 -0.04 11.24
N PHE A 313 10.30 -0.57 11.46
CA PHE A 313 10.71 -1.18 12.72
C PHE A 313 11.98 -0.50 13.23
N THR A 314 12.00 -0.21 14.53
CA THR A 314 13.14 0.30 15.28
C THR A 314 13.64 -0.80 16.22
N VAL A 315 14.95 -0.96 16.37
CA VAL A 315 15.52 -1.97 17.26
C VAL A 315 15.20 -1.64 18.72
N ILE A 316 14.67 -2.62 19.46
CA ILE A 316 14.57 -2.58 20.92
C ILE A 316 15.92 -3.02 21.51
N GLU A 317 16.38 -4.21 21.11
CA GLU A 317 17.64 -4.79 21.53
C GLU A 317 18.11 -5.87 20.55
N SER A 318 19.42 -6.06 20.43
CA SER A 318 20.05 -6.99 19.47
C SER A 318 21.10 -7.88 20.14
N GLY A 319 21.37 -9.05 19.57
CA GLY A 319 22.39 -9.96 20.10
C GLY A 319 21.98 -10.64 21.41
N LEU A 320 20.67 -10.74 21.68
CA LEU A 320 20.15 -11.35 22.89
C LEU A 320 20.33 -12.87 22.88
N GLU A 321 20.66 -13.45 24.04
CA GLU A 321 20.53 -14.90 24.22
C GLU A 321 19.05 -15.32 24.09
N ASN A 322 18.79 -16.49 23.54
CA ASN A 322 17.42 -17.01 23.40
C ASN A 322 16.90 -17.59 24.72
N THR A 323 16.57 -16.72 25.67
CA THR A 323 15.99 -17.08 26.98
C THR A 323 14.47 -17.19 26.95
N GLY A 324 13.83 -16.82 25.84
CA GLY A 324 12.37 -16.79 25.67
C GLY A 324 11.67 -15.58 26.31
N SER A 325 12.44 -14.66 26.90
CA SER A 325 11.89 -13.47 27.53
C SER A 325 12.89 -12.31 27.59
N TYR A 326 12.41 -11.08 27.50
CA TYR A 326 13.22 -9.88 27.64
C TYR A 326 12.50 -8.82 28.48
N GLU A 327 13.15 -8.30 29.52
CA GLU A 327 12.64 -7.15 30.28
C GLU A 327 12.81 -5.88 29.46
N TRP A 328 11.68 -5.29 29.09
CA TRP A 328 11.60 -4.15 28.19
C TRP A 328 11.01 -2.95 28.92
N THR A 329 11.71 -1.82 28.85
CA THR A 329 11.14 -0.52 29.23
C THR A 329 10.34 0.02 28.06
N VAL A 330 9.03 0.12 28.25
CA VAL A 330 8.10 0.59 27.22
C VAL A 330 8.44 2.04 26.86
N PRO A 331 8.66 2.39 25.58
CA PRO A 331 8.90 3.75 25.14
C PRO A 331 7.76 4.67 25.57
N ASN A 332 8.12 5.86 26.03
CA ASN A 332 7.13 6.83 26.49
C ASN A 332 6.52 7.61 25.31
N THR A 333 5.69 6.94 24.51
CA THR A 333 5.05 7.49 23.32
C THR A 333 3.68 6.87 23.12
N ASP A 334 2.73 7.65 22.58
CA ASP A 334 1.44 7.11 22.17
C ASP A 334 1.55 6.43 20.80
N ALA A 335 1.05 5.20 20.71
CA ALA A 335 1.00 4.46 19.44
C ALA A 335 -0.14 3.43 19.44
N LEU A 336 -1.13 3.64 18.57
CA LEU A 336 -2.35 2.83 18.47
C LEU A 336 -2.18 1.52 17.68
N ARG A 337 -1.08 1.40 16.93
CA ARG A 337 -0.79 0.22 16.08
C ARG A 337 0.64 -0.26 16.31
N THR A 338 0.90 -0.71 17.53
CA THR A 338 2.23 -1.16 17.93
C THR A 338 2.39 -2.66 17.68
N ILE A 339 3.56 -3.05 17.16
CA ILE A 339 3.95 -4.44 16.92
C ILE A 339 5.35 -4.65 17.48
N VAL A 340 5.56 -5.76 18.17
CA VAL A 340 6.91 -6.26 18.51
C VAL A 340 7.24 -7.40 17.57
N ARG A 341 8.42 -7.35 16.95
CA ARG A 341 8.98 -8.43 16.15
C ARG A 341 10.06 -9.14 16.94
N VAL A 342 9.97 -10.46 17.01
CA VAL A 342 11.08 -11.32 17.40
C VAL A 342 11.72 -11.89 16.14
N SER A 343 13.03 -11.75 16.03
CA SER A 343 13.83 -12.24 14.92
C SER A 343 14.96 -13.11 15.44
N GLY A 344 15.07 -14.33 14.91
CA GLY A 344 16.21 -15.19 15.15
C GLY A 344 17.33 -14.88 14.16
N ILE A 345 18.54 -14.65 14.66
CA ILE A 345 19.70 -14.21 13.89
C ILE A 345 20.79 -15.30 13.91
N ASP A 346 21.47 -15.52 12.79
CA ASP A 346 22.61 -16.45 12.70
C ASP A 346 23.94 -15.79 13.11
N ALA A 347 25.01 -16.58 13.21
CA ALA A 347 26.33 -16.09 13.60
C ALA A 347 26.96 -15.08 12.64
N ASN A 348 26.38 -14.89 11.44
CA ASN A 348 26.82 -13.91 10.45
C ASN A 348 25.96 -12.64 10.44
N GLY A 349 24.92 -12.56 11.27
CA GLY A 349 24.01 -11.42 11.38
C GLY A 349 22.79 -11.46 10.45
N TYR A 350 22.50 -12.59 9.81
CA TYR A 350 21.32 -12.74 8.94
C TYR A 350 20.09 -13.20 9.72
N GLU A 351 18.92 -12.68 9.37
CA GLU A 351 17.64 -13.10 9.94
C GLU A 351 17.22 -14.48 9.39
N LEU A 352 17.13 -15.47 10.28
CA LEU A 352 16.72 -16.84 9.99
C LEU A 352 15.19 -17.02 10.02
N ILE A 353 14.55 -16.39 11.00
CA ILE A 353 13.12 -16.50 11.25
C ILE A 353 12.64 -15.23 11.94
N SER A 354 11.40 -14.82 11.68
CA SER A 354 10.78 -13.75 12.44
C SER A 354 9.28 -13.95 12.61
N ASN A 355 8.75 -13.38 13.69
CA ASN A 355 7.33 -13.32 13.94
C ASN A 355 6.95 -12.00 14.61
N ASP A 356 5.79 -11.50 14.24
CA ASP A 356 5.21 -10.29 14.77
C ASP A 356 4.16 -10.63 15.83
N SER A 357 4.17 -9.86 16.91
CA SER A 357 3.04 -9.84 17.84
C SER A 357 1.76 -9.41 17.11
N PRO A 358 0.60 -9.78 17.63
CA PRO A 358 -0.63 -9.04 17.33
C PRO A 358 -0.45 -7.54 17.66
N VAL A 359 -1.33 -6.72 17.08
CA VAL A 359 -1.32 -5.27 17.33
C VAL A 359 -1.73 -4.98 18.78
N PHE A 360 -0.98 -4.08 19.43
CA PHE A 360 -1.25 -3.56 20.77
C PHE A 360 -1.03 -2.03 20.83
N VAL A 361 -1.37 -1.42 21.96
CA VAL A 361 -1.36 0.04 22.17
C VAL A 361 -0.26 0.44 23.15
N LEU A 362 0.46 1.51 22.83
CA LEU A 362 1.30 2.24 23.78
C LEU A 362 0.58 3.51 24.22
N GLU A 363 0.65 3.81 25.50
CA GLU A 363 0.08 5.00 26.13
C GLU A 363 1.19 5.76 26.86
N ALA A 364 1.46 7.01 26.50
CA ALA A 364 2.53 7.77 27.14
C ALA A 364 2.19 8.06 28.62
N THR A 365 3.12 7.79 29.53
CA THR A 365 3.07 8.24 30.93
C THR A 365 3.69 9.62 31.03
N THR A 366 2.91 10.60 31.49
CA THR A 366 3.44 11.92 31.84
C THR A 366 4.13 11.84 33.19
N ALA A 367 5.42 12.20 33.23
CA ALA A 367 6.15 12.29 34.50
C ALA A 367 5.59 13.48 35.29
N VAL A 368 5.00 13.22 36.45
CA VAL A 368 4.65 14.26 37.42
C VAL A 368 5.96 14.71 38.06
N VAL A 369 6.40 15.93 37.78
CA VAL A 369 7.54 16.54 38.47
C VAL A 369 7.06 16.90 39.88
N GLU A 370 7.38 16.08 40.88
CA GLU A 370 7.12 16.40 42.29
C GLU A 370 8.04 17.58 42.72
N GLU A 371 7.45 18.77 42.89
CA GLU A 371 8.00 19.80 43.78
C GLU A 371 7.85 19.35 45.26
N PRO A 372 8.75 19.77 46.18
CA PRO A 372 8.80 19.21 47.52
C PRO A 372 7.56 19.58 48.34
N VAL A 373 7.02 18.56 48.99
CA VAL A 373 5.78 18.53 49.78
C VAL A 373 5.74 19.57 50.91
N ASP A 374 4.69 20.38 50.93
CA ASP A 374 4.15 20.95 52.18
C ASP A 374 2.62 20.89 52.21
N GLN A 375 2.12 20.09 53.18
CA GLN A 375 0.77 20.05 53.78
C GLN A 375 -0.47 19.72 52.90
N PRO A 376 -1.45 18.98 53.46
CA PRO A 376 -2.53 18.40 52.67
C PRO A 376 -3.61 19.44 52.37
N VAL A 377 -3.86 19.70 51.10
CA VAL A 377 -5.05 20.39 50.63
C VAL A 377 -5.79 19.49 49.65
N ASP A 378 -6.92 18.98 50.15
CA ASP A 378 -8.15 18.62 49.43
C ASP A 378 -8.08 18.83 47.91
N GLU A 379 -7.67 17.78 47.17
CA GLU A 379 -7.64 17.83 45.71
C GLU A 379 -9.06 17.65 45.17
N THR A 380 -9.70 18.78 44.89
CA THR A 380 -10.63 18.84 43.77
C THR A 380 -9.79 18.70 42.49
N PRO A 381 -10.14 17.80 41.55
CA PRO A 381 -9.34 17.62 40.35
C PRO A 381 -9.29 18.95 39.59
N SER A 382 -8.09 19.40 39.26
CA SER A 382 -7.86 20.58 38.44
C SER A 382 -8.60 20.42 37.11
N SER A 383 -9.69 21.16 36.95
CA SER A 383 -10.46 21.22 35.71
C SER A 383 -9.59 21.80 34.60
N PHE A 384 -9.59 21.17 33.43
CA PHE A 384 -9.00 21.73 32.22
C PHE A 384 -9.56 23.15 31.96
N ASP A 385 -8.69 24.16 31.99
CA ASP A 385 -9.06 25.59 31.86
C ASP A 385 -9.08 26.09 30.40
N GLY A 386 -8.76 25.22 29.44
CA GLY A 386 -8.74 25.53 28.01
C GLY A 386 -7.35 25.48 27.38
N VAL A 387 -7.35 25.55 26.05
CA VAL A 387 -6.15 25.56 25.19
C VAL A 387 -6.20 26.74 24.24
N ASP A 388 -5.10 27.46 24.11
CA ASP A 388 -4.96 28.55 23.14
C ASP A 388 -4.44 27.99 21.81
N MET A 389 -5.16 28.23 20.72
CA MET A 389 -4.83 27.80 19.36
C MET A 389 -4.79 28.99 18.40
N VAL A 390 -4.16 28.82 17.24
CA VAL A 390 -4.11 29.86 16.19
C VAL A 390 -5.11 29.57 15.06
N LYS A 391 -5.94 30.56 14.73
CA LYS A 391 -6.89 30.55 13.62
C LYS A 391 -6.21 30.80 12.27
N THR A 392 -6.97 30.56 11.20
CA THR A 392 -6.58 30.81 9.79
C THR A 392 -6.12 32.24 9.50
N ASP A 393 -6.64 33.22 10.23
CA ASP A 393 -6.30 34.63 10.10
C ASP A 393 -5.10 35.07 10.98
N GLY A 394 -4.47 34.12 11.68
CA GLY A 394 -3.35 34.36 12.59
C GLY A 394 -3.76 34.81 14.00
N GLN A 395 -5.06 34.93 14.31
CA GLN A 395 -5.52 35.28 15.65
C GLN A 395 -5.51 34.08 16.59
N SER A 396 -5.18 34.30 17.87
CA SER A 396 -5.33 33.28 18.90
C SER A 396 -6.80 33.09 19.32
N VAL A 397 -7.18 31.87 19.64
CA VAL A 397 -8.49 31.49 20.20
C VAL A 397 -8.30 30.54 21.36
N ARG A 398 -8.98 30.80 22.48
CA ARG A 398 -9.01 29.86 23.60
C ARG A 398 -10.21 28.94 23.46
N LEU A 399 -9.96 27.64 23.33
CA LEU A 399 -10.99 26.60 23.35
C LEU A 399 -11.06 25.98 24.74
N VAL A 400 -12.26 25.92 25.31
CA VAL A 400 -12.55 25.28 26.61
C VAL A 400 -13.33 24.00 26.39
N ALA A 401 -13.51 23.19 27.44
CA ALA A 401 -14.33 21.99 27.38
C ALA A 401 -15.73 22.26 26.79
N GLY A 402 -16.18 21.40 25.88
CA GLY A 402 -17.39 21.58 25.07
C GLY A 402 -17.20 22.43 23.81
N GLY A 403 -16.05 23.10 23.64
CA GLY A 403 -15.74 23.87 22.44
C GLY A 403 -15.60 22.98 21.20
N LEU A 404 -16.07 23.46 20.05
CA LEU A 404 -16.03 22.75 18.77
C LEU A 404 -14.99 23.38 17.84
N PHE A 405 -14.17 22.55 17.21
CA PHE A 405 -13.13 23.02 16.30
C PHE A 405 -12.77 22.03 15.19
N ARG A 406 -12.13 22.54 14.13
CA ARG A 406 -11.63 21.76 13.00
C ARG A 406 -10.36 22.33 12.41
N GLY A 407 -9.64 21.51 11.65
CA GLY A 407 -8.56 21.95 10.78
C GLY A 407 -9.08 22.67 9.54
N GLN A 408 -8.19 23.44 8.90
CA GLN A 408 -8.48 24.17 7.67
C GLN A 408 -8.69 23.23 6.48
N THR A 409 -7.79 22.25 6.32
CA THR A 409 -7.82 21.33 5.18
C THR A 409 -8.41 19.97 5.55
N LEU A 410 -8.49 19.67 6.86
CA LEU A 410 -9.03 18.42 7.36
C LEU A 410 -10.55 18.51 7.59
N SER A 411 -11.26 17.43 7.26
CA SER A 411 -12.72 17.35 7.33
C SER A 411 -13.28 16.97 8.71
N GLY A 412 -12.43 16.53 9.64
CA GLY A 412 -12.85 16.14 10.99
C GLY A 412 -13.30 17.33 11.83
N VAL A 413 -14.46 17.19 12.48
CA VAL A 413 -14.93 18.10 13.54
C VAL A 413 -14.65 17.45 14.88
N TYR A 414 -14.13 18.25 15.82
CA TYR A 414 -13.71 17.80 17.14
C TYR A 414 -14.40 18.60 18.24
N MET A 415 -14.68 17.94 19.35
CA MET A 415 -15.09 18.56 20.61
C MET A 415 -13.94 18.49 21.61
N VAL A 416 -13.72 19.57 22.36
CA VAL A 416 -12.77 19.59 23.48
C VAL A 416 -13.41 18.94 24.70
N ASN A 417 -12.74 17.96 25.28
CA ASN A 417 -13.21 17.24 26.46
C ASN A 417 -12.76 17.94 27.75
N ALA A 418 -13.45 17.65 28.86
CA ALA A 418 -13.14 18.22 30.18
C ALA A 418 -11.79 17.75 30.76
N ASP A 419 -11.20 16.70 30.19
CA ASP A 419 -9.88 16.17 30.53
C ASP A 419 -8.75 16.77 29.67
N GLY A 420 -9.07 17.72 28.77
CA GLY A 420 -8.09 18.31 27.86
C GLY A 420 -7.72 17.44 26.65
N THR A 421 -8.51 16.41 26.35
CA THR A 421 -8.42 15.66 25.07
C THR A 421 -9.44 16.20 24.06
N ARG A 422 -9.45 15.65 22.84
CA ARG A 422 -10.46 15.96 21.81
C ARG A 422 -11.15 14.71 21.29
N SER A 423 -12.47 14.75 21.18
CA SER A 423 -13.29 13.68 20.60
C SER A 423 -13.69 14.04 19.19
N VAL A 424 -13.59 13.09 18.24
CA VAL A 424 -14.00 13.32 16.84
C VAL A 424 -15.46 12.88 16.62
N PHE A 425 -16.21 13.65 15.84
CA PHE A 425 -17.53 13.26 15.34
C PHE A 425 -17.37 12.39 14.08
N PRO A 426 -17.73 11.09 14.10
CA PRO A 426 -17.48 10.20 12.97
C PRO A 426 -18.33 10.50 11.73
N THR A 427 -19.49 11.10 11.92
CA THR A 427 -20.42 11.49 10.84
C THR A 427 -21.16 12.77 11.20
N GLU A 428 -21.69 13.46 10.18
CA GLU A 428 -22.56 14.63 10.36
C GLU A 428 -23.82 14.31 11.18
N LYS A 429 -24.35 13.08 11.08
CA LYS A 429 -25.53 12.67 11.88
C LYS A 429 -25.23 12.65 13.38
N VAL A 430 -24.04 12.16 13.76
CA VAL A 430 -23.60 12.18 15.16
C VAL A 430 -23.47 13.63 15.63
N PHE A 431 -22.82 14.48 14.84
CA PHE A 431 -22.68 15.91 15.15
C PHE A 431 -24.04 16.60 15.36
N ALA A 432 -24.96 16.41 14.41
CA ALA A 432 -26.29 17.00 14.46
C ALA A 432 -27.16 16.47 15.62
N SER A 433 -26.93 15.24 16.10
CA SER A 433 -27.69 14.67 17.22
C SER A 433 -27.52 15.42 18.54
N TYR A 434 -26.42 16.15 18.71
CA TYR A 434 -26.20 17.02 19.87
C TYR A 434 -26.78 18.43 19.69
N GLY A 435 -27.45 18.70 18.55
CA GLY A 435 -28.02 20.01 18.24
C GLY A 435 -27.00 21.07 17.79
N TYR A 436 -25.77 20.67 17.49
CA TYR A 436 -24.71 21.59 17.05
C TYR A 436 -24.90 22.05 15.60
N SER A 437 -24.48 23.29 15.32
CA SER A 437 -24.37 23.85 13.97
C SER A 437 -22.91 23.93 13.54
N PHE A 438 -22.66 23.82 12.22
CA PHE A 438 -21.32 24.11 11.67
C PHE A 438 -20.89 25.56 11.89
N ASP A 439 -21.84 26.46 12.14
CA ASP A 439 -21.56 27.85 12.51
C ASP A 439 -20.87 27.97 13.88
N ASP A 440 -21.03 26.97 14.74
CA ASP A 440 -20.42 26.92 16.08
C ASP A 440 -18.98 26.36 16.05
N VAL A 441 -18.51 25.88 14.89
CA VAL A 441 -17.21 25.21 14.75
C VAL A 441 -16.11 26.21 14.42
N VAL A 442 -15.13 26.33 15.33
CA VAL A 442 -13.96 27.18 15.12
C VAL A 442 -12.97 26.52 14.17
N THR A 443 -12.56 27.23 13.11
CA THR A 443 -11.48 26.74 12.22
C THR A 443 -10.12 27.23 12.72
N VAL A 444 -9.21 26.29 12.97
CA VAL A 444 -7.81 26.53 13.38
C VAL A 444 -6.84 26.02 12.33
N ASN A 445 -5.57 26.42 12.41
CA ASN A 445 -4.52 25.85 11.56
C ASN A 445 -4.38 24.33 11.80
N ASP A 446 -4.08 23.57 10.75
CA ASP A 446 -4.07 22.10 10.82
C ASP A 446 -3.04 21.55 11.83
N ASP A 447 -1.94 22.28 12.06
CA ASP A 447 -0.90 21.93 13.04
C ASP A 447 -1.36 22.12 14.50
N GLN A 448 -2.36 22.98 14.74
CA GLN A 448 -2.89 23.24 16.09
C GLN A 448 -3.76 22.09 16.61
N LEU A 449 -4.22 21.22 15.72
CA LEU A 449 -5.00 20.04 16.05
C LEU A 449 -4.28 19.14 17.08
N SER A 450 -2.95 18.97 16.97
CA SER A 450 -2.18 18.17 17.93
C SER A 450 -2.01 18.80 19.31
N ALA A 451 -2.50 20.03 19.54
CA ALA A 451 -2.46 20.66 20.87
C ALA A 451 -3.39 19.97 21.89
N LEU A 452 -4.36 19.17 21.43
CA LEU A 452 -5.16 18.28 22.27
C LEU A 452 -4.98 16.84 21.81
N ALA A 453 -4.68 15.94 22.74
CA ALA A 453 -4.56 14.51 22.46
C ALA A 453 -5.92 13.93 22.00
N LEU A 454 -5.90 12.90 21.15
CA LEU A 454 -7.14 12.23 20.70
C LEU A 454 -7.76 11.43 21.85
N GLY A 455 -9.03 11.71 22.14
CA GLY A 455 -9.87 10.92 23.04
C GLY A 455 -10.79 9.97 22.27
N ALA A 456 -11.82 9.46 22.94
CA ALA A 456 -12.82 8.58 22.34
C ALA A 456 -13.58 9.25 21.18
N ARG A 457 -14.12 8.44 20.25
CA ARG A 457 -15.04 8.96 19.23
C ARG A 457 -16.38 9.30 19.88
N VAL A 458 -17.00 10.39 19.40
CA VAL A 458 -18.33 10.76 19.87
C VAL A 458 -19.35 9.75 19.31
N THR A 459 -20.20 9.21 20.19
CA THR A 459 -21.35 8.38 19.85
C THR A 459 -22.59 9.26 19.65
N MET A 460 -23.67 8.73 19.05
CA MET A 460 -24.95 9.45 18.94
C MET A 460 -25.39 9.98 20.31
N ALA A 461 -26.04 11.15 20.34
CA ALA A 461 -26.49 11.77 21.58
C ALA A 461 -27.45 10.84 22.36
N SER A 462 -27.45 10.96 23.68
CA SER A 462 -28.37 10.20 24.51
C SER A 462 -29.83 10.59 24.19
N GLY A 463 -30.70 9.57 24.09
CA GLY A 463 -32.10 9.69 23.69
C GLY A 463 -32.35 9.25 22.26
N GLU A 464 -31.33 9.21 21.41
CA GLU A 464 -31.44 8.82 20.01
C GLU A 464 -31.79 7.34 19.82
N LEU A 465 -32.52 7.02 18.77
CA LEU A 465 -32.81 5.64 18.38
C LEU A 465 -31.87 5.23 17.25
N VAL A 466 -31.20 4.09 17.40
CA VAL A 466 -30.21 3.60 16.44
C VAL A 466 -30.40 2.14 16.08
N LYS A 467 -29.93 1.77 14.89
CA LYS A 467 -29.76 0.38 14.46
C LYS A 467 -28.56 0.25 13.51
N ILE A 468 -28.18 -0.99 13.22
CA ILE A 468 -27.25 -1.33 12.13
C ILE A 468 -27.99 -2.16 11.08
N GLN A 469 -27.50 -2.19 9.84
CA GLN A 469 -28.20 -2.94 8.78
C GLN A 469 -28.17 -4.47 8.97
N SER A 470 -27.14 -4.98 9.65
CA SER A 470 -26.95 -6.41 9.89
C SER A 470 -27.75 -6.96 11.08
N ASP A 471 -28.41 -6.10 11.87
CA ASP A 471 -29.21 -6.48 13.04
C ASP A 471 -30.49 -5.62 13.07
N ASN A 472 -31.65 -6.28 13.02
CA ASN A 472 -32.93 -5.57 12.95
C ASN A 472 -33.38 -4.98 14.31
N ARG A 473 -32.65 -5.25 15.40
CA ARG A 473 -32.94 -4.70 16.71
C ARG A 473 -32.69 -3.19 16.73
N VAL A 474 -33.57 -2.49 17.45
CA VAL A 474 -33.49 -1.04 17.66
C VAL A 474 -33.06 -0.78 19.09
N PHE A 475 -32.17 0.17 19.27
CA PHE A 475 -31.61 0.53 20.56
C PHE A 475 -31.82 2.02 20.82
N GLN A 476 -32.14 2.39 22.07
CA GLN A 476 -31.99 3.76 22.53
C GLN A 476 -30.55 3.96 23.00
N VAL A 477 -29.96 5.10 22.65
CA VAL A 477 -28.66 5.51 23.17
C VAL A 477 -28.83 6.16 24.54
N GLY A 478 -28.24 5.57 25.57
CA GLY A 478 -28.12 6.08 26.93
C GLY A 478 -26.87 6.97 27.08
N GLU A 479 -26.67 7.47 28.30
CA GLU A 479 -25.50 8.28 28.64
C GLU A 479 -24.19 7.53 28.32
N GLY A 480 -23.22 8.24 27.75
CA GLY A 480 -21.92 7.64 27.38
C GLY A 480 -21.97 6.64 26.22
N GLY A 481 -23.06 6.58 25.44
CA GLY A 481 -23.17 5.66 24.30
C GLY A 481 -23.60 4.24 24.68
N VAL A 482 -24.26 4.05 25.82
CA VAL A 482 -24.81 2.76 26.24
C VAL A 482 -26.06 2.43 25.41
N LEU A 483 -26.11 1.30 24.72
CA LEU A 483 -27.25 0.85 23.94
C LEU A 483 -28.22 0.06 24.80
N HIS A 484 -29.44 0.55 24.89
CA HIS A 484 -30.55 -0.13 25.54
C HIS A 484 -31.50 -0.70 24.49
N HIS A 485 -31.62 -2.02 24.43
CA HIS A 485 -32.47 -2.68 23.44
C HIS A 485 -33.95 -2.36 23.69
N VAL A 486 -34.64 -1.88 22.66
CA VAL A 486 -36.08 -1.62 22.71
C VAL A 486 -36.81 -2.95 22.46
N ALA A 487 -37.20 -3.62 23.54
CA ALA A 487 -37.60 -5.04 23.50
C ALA A 487 -38.87 -5.34 22.66
N SER A 488 -39.71 -4.33 22.39
CA SER A 488 -40.92 -4.50 21.57
C SER A 488 -41.42 -3.18 20.98
N GLU A 489 -42.26 -3.28 19.95
CA GLU A 489 -42.99 -2.12 19.41
C GLU A 489 -43.88 -1.43 20.45
N ALA A 490 -44.48 -2.19 21.38
CA ALA A 490 -45.26 -1.60 22.47
C ALA A 490 -44.39 -0.76 23.42
N ALA A 491 -43.17 -1.23 23.73
CA ALA A 491 -42.19 -0.46 24.49
C ALA A 491 -41.76 0.80 23.72
N ALA A 492 -41.53 0.68 22.42
CA ALA A 492 -41.17 1.80 21.56
C ALA A 492 -42.26 2.88 21.49
N LEU A 493 -43.53 2.46 21.31
CA LEU A 493 -44.68 3.36 21.30
C LEU A 493 -44.86 4.07 22.65
N SER A 494 -44.65 3.36 23.76
CA SER A 494 -44.76 3.91 25.10
C SER A 494 -43.66 4.91 25.43
N ALA A 495 -42.44 4.68 24.96
CA ALA A 495 -41.27 5.52 25.28
C ALA A 495 -41.05 6.68 24.30
N PHE A 496 -41.35 6.49 23.01
CA PHE A 496 -40.99 7.42 21.93
C PHE A 496 -42.19 7.87 21.06
N GLY A 497 -43.39 7.36 21.35
CA GLY A 497 -44.63 7.74 20.67
C GLY A 497 -44.84 7.08 19.30
N ALA A 498 -45.95 7.43 18.65
CA ALA A 498 -46.40 6.78 17.40
C ALA A 498 -45.41 6.92 16.21
N ASN A 499 -44.55 7.94 16.23
CA ASN A 499 -43.61 8.23 15.15
C ASN A 499 -42.20 7.67 15.41
N TRP A 500 -42.00 6.83 16.43
CA TRP A 500 -40.69 6.34 16.85
C TRP A 500 -39.85 5.75 15.71
N ALA A 501 -40.48 5.03 14.78
CA ALA A 501 -39.79 4.41 13.65
C ALA A 501 -39.09 5.43 12.72
N SER A 502 -39.62 6.66 12.64
CA SER A 502 -39.01 7.75 11.86
C SER A 502 -37.82 8.41 12.57
N LEU A 503 -37.64 8.14 13.86
CA LEU A 503 -36.53 8.64 14.67
C LEU A 503 -35.30 7.71 14.61
N ILE A 504 -35.44 6.53 13.99
CA ILE A 504 -34.36 5.54 13.94
C ILE A 504 -33.28 5.99 12.95
N THR A 505 -32.07 6.13 13.46
CA THR A 505 -30.87 6.43 12.67
C THR A 505 -30.08 5.16 12.41
N ASP A 506 -29.83 4.86 11.13
CA ASP A 506 -28.88 3.82 10.73
C ASP A 506 -27.44 4.25 11.00
N ILE A 507 -26.73 3.45 11.79
CA ILE A 507 -25.31 3.58 12.09
C ILE A 507 -24.52 2.60 11.22
N ASN A 508 -23.41 3.04 10.66
CA ASN A 508 -22.50 2.15 9.95
C ASN A 508 -21.84 1.20 10.97
N VAL A 509 -21.82 -0.11 10.66
CA VAL A 509 -21.28 -1.15 11.56
C VAL A 509 -19.85 -0.88 12.04
N VAL A 510 -19.04 -0.16 11.26
CA VAL A 510 -17.66 0.23 11.62
C VAL A 510 -17.61 1.12 12.88
N PHE A 511 -18.67 1.87 13.18
CA PHE A 511 -18.78 2.71 14.38
C PHE A 511 -19.51 2.02 15.53
N TRP A 512 -20.02 0.80 15.33
CA TRP A 512 -20.79 0.09 16.35
C TRP A 512 -19.96 -0.27 17.58
N GLY A 513 -18.65 -0.49 17.41
CA GLY A 513 -17.72 -0.78 18.50
C GLY A 513 -17.47 0.38 19.48
N ASP A 514 -17.93 1.60 19.17
CA ASP A 514 -17.86 2.74 20.11
C ASP A 514 -18.97 2.70 21.17
N TYR A 515 -19.98 1.86 20.96
CA TYR A 515 -21.11 1.72 21.86
C TYR A 515 -20.92 0.53 22.79
N THR A 516 -21.48 0.63 23.99
CA THR A 516 -21.52 -0.48 24.96
C THR A 516 -22.95 -0.99 25.11
N VAL A 517 -23.19 -2.29 25.26
CA VAL A 517 -24.56 -2.82 25.40
C VAL A 517 -24.96 -2.81 26.87
N GLY A 518 -26.04 -2.09 27.20
CA GLY A 518 -26.64 -2.02 28.52
C GLY A 518 -27.84 -2.94 28.69
N SER A 519 -28.62 -2.73 29.75
CA SER A 519 -29.89 -3.44 29.96
C SER A 519 -30.96 -2.98 28.97
N ASP A 520 -31.85 -3.90 28.60
CA ASP A 520 -33.03 -3.61 27.77
C ASP A 520 -33.97 -2.57 28.42
N LEU A 521 -34.75 -1.88 27.58
CA LEU A 521 -35.79 -0.89 27.94
C LEU A 521 -37.18 -1.49 28.11
#